data_AF-A0A0P0NWB4-F1
#
_entry.id   AF-A0A0P0NWB4-F1
#
_cell.length_a   1.000
_cell.length_b   1.000
_cell.length_c   1.000
_cell.angle_alpha   90.00
_cell.angle_beta   90.00
_cell.angle_gamma   90.00
#
_symmetry.space_group_name_H-M   'P 1'
#
loop_
_entity.id
_entity.type
_entity.pdbx_description
1 polymer ?
#
loop_
_entity_poly.entity_id
_entity_poly.type
_entity_poly.pdbx_seq_one_letter_code
_entity_poly.pdbx_strand_id
1 'polypeptide(L)'
;MTTAPFPIAPDKHALERGDQLAPRFNADGLVVAVAQHADTGEILMLAWMNDEALKLTVETGVAHYFSRSRNELWKKGETSGQLQLVEELRVDCDQDAVLIKVRPQGDGGACHVGFRSCFYRVWEDGRLVERG
;
A
#
# COMPACT_ATOMS: atom_id res chain seq x y z
N MET A 1 -14.29 -6.54 -23.62
CA MET A 1 -13.26 -7.30 -22.87
C MET A 1 -12.36 -6.25 -22.25
N THR A 2 -12.44 -6.06 -20.94
CA THR A 2 -11.60 -5.09 -20.24
C THR A 2 -10.18 -5.63 -20.26
N THR A 3 -9.26 -4.95 -20.94
CA THR A 3 -7.83 -5.29 -20.90
C THR A 3 -7.38 -5.25 -19.44
N ALA A 4 -6.68 -6.28 -18.99
CA ALA A 4 -6.08 -6.29 -17.65
C ALA A 4 -5.24 -5.01 -17.48
N PRO A 5 -5.32 -4.32 -16.33
CA PRO A 5 -4.69 -3.01 -16.16
C PRO A 5 -3.16 -3.07 -16.16
N PHE A 6 -2.59 -4.26 -15.96
CA PHE A 6 -1.14 -4.50 -15.99
C PHE A 6 -0.80 -5.63 -16.98
N PRO A 7 0.37 -5.56 -17.65
CA PRO A 7 0.89 -6.66 -18.45
C PRO A 7 1.29 -7.85 -17.57
N ILE A 8 1.41 -9.02 -18.19
CA ILE A 8 2.00 -10.22 -17.57
C ILE A 8 3.44 -10.32 -18.04
N ALA A 9 4.38 -10.48 -17.11
CA ALA A 9 5.79 -10.71 -17.46
C ALA A 9 5.94 -12.03 -18.23
N PRO A 10 6.65 -12.06 -19.37
CA PRO A 10 6.80 -13.27 -20.18
C PRO A 10 7.69 -14.34 -19.54
N ASP A 11 8.61 -13.93 -18.66
CA ASP A 11 9.52 -14.82 -17.94
C ASP A 11 10.01 -14.16 -16.64
N LYS A 12 10.78 -14.94 -15.86
CA LYS A 12 11.32 -14.51 -14.56
C LYS A 12 12.30 -13.33 -14.69
N HIS A 13 13.12 -13.28 -15.73
CA HIS A 13 14.08 -12.19 -15.89
C HIS A 13 13.36 -10.87 -16.20
N ALA A 14 12.33 -10.92 -17.05
CA ALA A 14 11.48 -9.77 -17.33
C ALA A 14 10.72 -9.30 -16.08
N LEU A 15 10.26 -10.22 -15.23
CA LEU A 15 9.60 -9.88 -13.96
C LEU A 15 10.57 -9.19 -12.98
N GLU A 16 11.76 -9.76 -12.80
CA GLU A 16 12.70 -9.33 -11.74
C GLU A 16 13.60 -8.16 -12.15
N ARG A 17 13.85 -7.99 -13.45
CA ARG A 17 14.87 -7.06 -13.98
C ARG A 17 14.38 -6.22 -15.15
N GLY A 18 13.16 -6.43 -15.62
CA GLY A 18 12.55 -5.62 -16.69
C GLY A 18 12.11 -4.24 -16.22
N ASP A 19 11.59 -3.44 -17.15
CA ASP A 19 11.11 -2.07 -16.91
C ASP A 19 9.58 -1.96 -16.83
N GLN A 20 8.86 -3.07 -17.05
CA GLN A 20 7.41 -3.11 -16.98
C GLN A 20 6.95 -3.40 -15.55
N LEU A 21 5.99 -2.60 -15.07
CA LEU A 21 5.21 -2.93 -13.89
C LEU A 21 4.24 -4.06 -14.24
N ALA A 22 4.57 -5.27 -13.82
CA ALA A 22 3.82 -6.51 -14.04
C ALA A 22 3.55 -7.19 -12.69
N PRO A 23 2.65 -6.63 -11.85
CA PRO A 23 2.45 -7.10 -10.49
C PRO A 23 1.95 -8.54 -10.46
N ARG A 24 2.52 -9.33 -9.56
CA ARG A 24 2.18 -10.73 -9.34
C ARG A 24 1.12 -10.83 -8.24
N PHE A 25 -0.12 -10.61 -8.63
CA PHE A 25 -1.25 -10.79 -7.72
C PHE A 25 -1.35 -12.25 -7.25
N ASN A 26 -1.69 -12.43 -5.97
CA ASN A 26 -1.91 -13.74 -5.38
C ASN A 26 -3.22 -14.39 -5.91
N ALA A 27 -3.57 -15.56 -5.37
CA ALA A 27 -4.79 -16.28 -5.77
C ALA A 27 -6.10 -15.51 -5.55
N ASP A 28 -6.10 -14.52 -4.65
CA ASP A 28 -7.24 -13.63 -4.38
C ASP A 28 -7.22 -12.37 -5.25
N GLY A 29 -6.25 -12.24 -6.16
CA GLY A 29 -6.08 -11.05 -7.00
C GLY A 29 -5.46 -9.86 -6.26
N LEU A 30 -4.63 -10.10 -5.24
CA LEU A 30 -4.09 -9.05 -4.36
C LEU A 30 -2.56 -9.04 -4.30
N VAL A 31 -1.99 -7.84 -4.11
CA VAL A 31 -0.60 -7.62 -3.69
C VAL A 31 -0.55 -6.95 -2.31
N VAL A 32 0.55 -7.15 -1.60
CA VAL A 32 0.80 -6.47 -0.33
C VAL A 32 1.22 -5.02 -0.59
N ALA A 33 0.68 -4.08 0.17
CA ALA A 33 1.08 -2.68 0.12
C ALA A 33 1.51 -2.19 1.51
N VAL A 34 2.77 -1.76 1.62
CA VAL A 34 3.30 -1.14 2.83
C VAL A 34 3.39 0.36 2.61
N ALA A 35 2.69 1.15 3.43
CA ALA A 35 2.79 2.59 3.42
C ALA A 35 3.89 3.05 4.39
N GLN A 36 4.83 3.85 3.91
CA GLN A 36 5.93 4.40 4.68
C GLN A 36 5.92 5.93 4.57
N HIS A 37 6.19 6.64 5.67
CA HIS A 37 6.35 8.08 5.62
C HIS A 37 7.59 8.44 4.79
N ALA A 38 7.41 9.28 3.76
CA ALA A 38 8.48 9.60 2.80
C ALA A 38 9.71 10.25 3.45
N ASP A 39 9.49 11.18 4.39
CA ASP A 39 10.59 11.91 5.04
C ASP A 39 11.23 11.16 6.24
N THR A 40 10.45 10.47 7.07
CA THR A 40 10.94 9.87 8.32
C THR A 40 11.30 8.39 8.21
N GLY A 41 10.81 7.70 7.17
CA GLY A 41 10.97 6.26 7.02
C GLY A 41 10.10 5.40 7.95
N GLU A 42 9.24 6.01 8.77
CA GLU A 42 8.32 5.27 9.63
C GLU A 42 7.32 4.44 8.81
N ILE A 43 7.13 3.17 9.16
CA ILE A 43 6.07 2.35 8.58
C ILE A 43 4.73 2.79 9.18
N LEU A 44 3.83 3.25 8.33
CA LEU A 44 2.54 3.81 8.73
C LEU A 44 1.46 2.73 8.79
N MET A 45 1.39 1.87 7.77
CA MET A 45 0.38 0.81 7.71
C MET A 45 0.73 -0.25 6.67
N LEU A 46 0.07 -1.39 6.79
CA LEU A 46 0.01 -2.43 5.77
C LEU A 46 -1.45 -2.59 5.32
N ALA A 47 -1.65 -2.74 4.02
CA ALA A 47 -2.93 -3.06 3.42
C ALA A 47 -2.74 -3.96 2.18
N TRP A 48 -3.85 -4.27 1.51
CA TRP A 48 -3.86 -5.02 0.26
C TRP A 48 -4.29 -4.10 -0.88
N MET A 49 -3.81 -4.38 -2.09
CA MET A 49 -4.28 -3.75 -3.32
C MET A 49 -4.69 -4.83 -4.30
N ASN A 50 -5.88 -4.73 -4.87
CA ASN A 50 -6.19 -5.40 -6.12
C ASN A 50 -5.59 -4.59 -7.29
N ASP A 51 -5.80 -5.10 -8.50
CA ASP A 51 -5.33 -4.47 -9.73
C ASP A 51 -5.87 -3.05 -9.93
N GLU A 52 -7.16 -2.82 -9.63
CA GLU A 52 -7.77 -1.49 -9.69
C GLU A 52 -7.17 -0.51 -8.66
N ALA A 53 -6.96 -0.94 -7.41
CA ALA A 53 -6.37 -0.10 -6.36
C ALA A 53 -4.93 0.33 -6.70
N LEU A 54 -4.12 -0.61 -7.20
CA LEU A 54 -2.75 -0.29 -7.61
C LEU A 54 -2.75 0.65 -8.82
N LYS A 55 -3.62 0.39 -9.81
CA LYS A 55 -3.76 1.26 -10.99
C LYS A 55 -4.13 2.68 -10.58
N LEU A 56 -5.17 2.86 -9.79
CA LEU A 56 -5.61 4.18 -9.32
C LEU A 56 -4.55 4.87 -8.47
N THR A 57 -3.77 4.12 -7.69
CA THR A 57 -2.66 4.68 -6.93
C THR A 57 -1.59 5.28 -7.83
N VAL A 58 -1.20 4.57 -8.90
CA VAL A 58 -0.24 5.06 -9.89
C VAL A 58 -0.80 6.26 -10.65
N GLU A 59 -2.07 6.20 -11.08
CA GLU A 59 -2.69 7.24 -11.91
C GLU A 59 -2.97 8.54 -11.14
N THR A 60 -3.45 8.42 -9.90
CA THR A 60 -3.91 9.58 -9.12
C THR A 60 -2.84 10.18 -8.21
N GLY A 61 -1.75 9.45 -7.94
CA GLY A 61 -0.76 9.84 -6.95
C GLY A 61 -1.30 9.83 -5.51
N VAL A 62 -2.40 9.12 -5.24
CA VAL A 62 -2.98 8.97 -3.90
C VAL A 62 -3.15 7.48 -3.60
N ALA A 63 -2.78 7.05 -2.39
CA ALA A 63 -2.90 5.63 -2.03
C ALA A 63 -4.37 5.16 -1.99
N HIS A 64 -4.67 4.17 -2.82
CA HIS A 64 -5.92 3.41 -2.84
C HIS A 64 -5.63 1.99 -2.37
N TYR A 65 -6.55 1.38 -1.64
CA TYR A 65 -6.38 0.02 -1.14
C TYR A 65 -7.67 -0.77 -1.34
N PHE A 66 -7.58 -2.09 -1.18
CA PHE A 66 -8.69 -3.01 -1.29
C PHE A 66 -8.97 -3.71 0.04
N SER A 67 -10.21 -3.58 0.52
CA SER A 67 -10.64 -4.16 1.79
C SER A 67 -11.13 -5.57 1.56
N ARG A 68 -10.36 -6.55 2.00
CA ARG A 68 -10.75 -7.98 1.89
C ARG A 68 -12.04 -8.30 2.63
N SER A 69 -12.29 -7.64 3.77
CA SER A 69 -13.49 -7.90 4.58
C SER A 69 -14.74 -7.24 4.04
N ARG A 70 -14.60 -6.06 3.40
CA ARG A 70 -15.73 -5.37 2.75
C ARG A 70 -15.88 -5.72 1.28
N ASN A 71 -14.86 -6.36 0.69
CA ASN A 71 -14.74 -6.60 -0.74
C ASN A 71 -14.89 -5.30 -1.56
N GLU A 72 -14.21 -4.24 -1.10
CA GLU A 72 -14.39 -2.87 -1.60
C GLU A 72 -13.06 -2.14 -1.76
N LEU A 73 -12.94 -1.38 -2.85
CA LEU A 73 -11.91 -0.37 -3.05
C LEU A 73 -12.13 0.81 -2.08
N TRP A 74 -11.05 1.36 -1.53
CA TRP A 74 -11.13 2.61 -0.77
C TRP A 74 -9.93 3.52 -1.05
N LYS A 75 -10.19 4.82 -1.19
CA LYS A 75 -9.17 5.86 -1.22
C LYS A 75 -8.81 6.26 0.21
N LYS A 76 -7.56 6.08 0.64
CA LYS A 76 -7.18 6.36 2.03
C LYS A 76 -7.40 7.83 2.36
N GLY A 77 -8.17 8.08 3.42
CA GLY A 77 -8.44 9.44 3.90
C GLY A 77 -9.57 10.16 3.17
N GLU A 78 -10.31 9.50 2.28
CA GLU A 78 -11.45 10.13 1.57
C GLU A 78 -12.50 10.70 2.53
N THR A 79 -12.76 10.02 3.65
CA THR A 79 -13.69 10.50 4.68
C THR A 79 -13.01 11.38 5.73
N SER A 80 -11.78 11.07 6.14
CA SER A 80 -11.11 11.76 7.26
C SER A 80 -10.24 12.96 6.85
N GLY A 81 -9.99 13.17 5.55
CA GLY A 81 -9.01 14.14 5.05
C GLY A 81 -7.55 13.71 5.18
N GLN A 82 -7.27 12.59 5.86
CA GLN A 82 -5.92 12.03 6.05
C GLN A 82 -5.45 11.25 4.82
N LEU A 83 -5.38 11.95 3.69
CA LEU A 83 -4.89 11.40 2.43
C LEU A 83 -3.42 10.98 2.55
N GLN A 84 -3.03 10.01 1.73
CA GLN A 84 -1.65 9.59 1.57
C GLN A 84 -1.21 9.90 0.14
N LEU A 85 -0.54 11.04 -0.05
CA LEU A 85 0.01 11.42 -1.36
C LEU A 85 1.25 10.58 -1.64
N VAL A 86 1.32 9.95 -2.80
CA VAL A 86 2.44 9.07 -3.18
C VAL A 86 3.60 9.93 -3.67
N GLU A 87 4.76 9.76 -3.04
CA GLU A 87 6.02 10.41 -3.40
C GLU A 87 6.94 9.45 -4.17
N GLU A 88 6.91 8.16 -3.82
CA GLU A 88 7.70 7.12 -4.47
C GLU A 88 6.97 5.77 -4.33
N LEU A 89 6.87 5.02 -5.44
CA LEU A 89 6.39 3.63 -5.44
C LEU A 89 7.58 2.70 -5.71
N ARG A 90 7.89 1.85 -4.74
CA ARG A 90 8.88 0.77 -4.87
C ARG A 90 8.16 -0.55 -5.03
N VAL A 91 8.71 -1.40 -5.87
CA VAL A 91 8.20 -2.76 -6.14
C VAL A 91 9.26 -3.75 -5.69
N ASP A 92 8.85 -4.84 -5.06
CA ASP A 92 9.76 -5.89 -4.66
C ASP A 92 10.23 -6.73 -5.86
N CYS A 93 11.14 -7.69 -5.65
CA CYS A 93 11.85 -8.31 -6.76
C CYS A 93 10.99 -9.19 -7.65
N ASP A 94 9.93 -9.81 -7.14
CA ASP A 94 9.02 -10.65 -7.94
C ASP A 94 7.62 -10.05 -8.09
N GLN A 95 7.52 -8.75 -7.76
CA GLN A 95 6.37 -7.86 -7.91
C GLN A 95 5.10 -8.31 -7.20
N ASP A 96 5.18 -9.06 -6.11
CA ASP A 96 4.03 -9.43 -5.27
C ASP A 96 3.78 -8.47 -4.09
N ALA A 97 4.69 -7.51 -3.89
CA ALA A 97 4.58 -6.47 -2.88
C ALA A 97 5.06 -5.09 -3.37
N VAL A 98 4.42 -4.04 -2.84
CA VAL A 98 4.83 -2.65 -3.05
C VAL A 98 5.10 -1.94 -1.74
N LEU A 99 6.14 -1.11 -1.74
CA LEU A 99 6.44 -0.13 -0.69
C LEU A 99 6.12 1.26 -1.24
N ILE A 100 5.10 1.89 -0.66
CA ILE A 100 4.59 3.19 -1.07
C ILE A 100 5.10 4.20 -0.06
N LYS A 101 6.02 5.06 -0.49
CA LYS A 101 6.41 6.22 0.29
C LYS A 101 5.38 7.31 0.07
N VAL A 102 4.81 7.77 1.16
CA VAL A 102 3.69 8.71 1.16
C VAL A 102 3.99 9.92 2.02
N ARG A 103 3.41 11.06 1.64
CA ARG A 103 3.28 12.26 2.47
C ARG A 103 1.87 12.30 3.07
N PRO A 104 1.71 11.96 4.37
CA PRO A 104 0.42 12.00 5.03
C PRO A 104 -0.12 13.43 5.07
N GLN A 105 -1.42 13.59 4.81
CA GLN A 105 -2.14 14.86 4.92
C GLN A 105 -2.97 14.92 6.22
N GLY A 106 -3.60 16.06 6.48
CA GLY A 106 -4.40 16.28 7.69
C GLY A 106 -3.51 16.40 8.94
N ASP A 107 -3.86 15.70 10.00
CA ASP A 107 -3.07 15.59 11.24
C ASP A 107 -1.88 14.61 11.13
N GLY A 108 -1.70 14.01 9.95
CA GLY A 108 -0.67 13.00 9.70
C GLY A 108 -1.03 11.59 10.15
N GLY A 109 -2.23 11.37 10.70
CA GLY A 109 -2.71 10.07 11.16
C GLY A 109 -2.91 9.06 10.02
N ALA A 110 -2.31 7.87 10.12
CA ALA A 110 -2.68 6.74 9.27
C ALA A 110 -3.73 5.82 9.91
N CYS A 111 -3.85 5.83 11.24
CA CYS A 111 -4.68 4.91 12.00
C CYS A 111 -6.01 5.52 12.45
N HIS A 112 -7.09 4.76 12.36
CA HIS A 112 -8.43 5.19 12.78
C HIS A 112 -8.58 5.39 14.31
N VAL A 113 -7.63 4.88 15.11
CA VAL A 113 -7.58 5.11 16.57
C VAL A 113 -6.76 6.36 16.95
N GLY A 114 -6.36 7.19 15.97
CA GLY A 114 -5.71 8.48 16.21
C GLY A 114 -4.18 8.47 16.21
N PHE A 115 -3.55 7.30 16.04
CA PHE A 115 -2.09 7.20 15.94
C PHE A 115 -1.59 7.48 14.52
N ARG A 116 -0.37 8.03 14.42
CA ARG A 116 0.33 8.23 13.14
C ARG A 116 0.57 6.93 12.40
N SER A 117 1.02 5.89 13.11
CA SER A 117 1.20 4.55 12.58
C SER A 117 0.19 3.57 13.17
N CYS A 118 -0.27 2.61 12.36
CA CYS A 118 -1.00 1.43 12.82
C CYS A 118 -0.16 0.53 13.73
N PHE A 119 1.17 0.66 13.69
CA PHE A 119 2.13 -0.10 14.48
C PHE A 119 2.50 0.62 15.79
N TYR A 120 1.54 1.28 16.42
CA TYR A 120 1.69 2.01 17.69
C TYR A 120 1.82 1.09 18.92
N ARG A 121 1.85 -0.24 18.77
CA ARG A 121 2.00 -1.17 19.90
C ARG A 121 3.19 -2.08 19.71
N VAL A 122 3.88 -2.35 20.82
CA VAL A 122 4.98 -3.30 20.91
C VAL A 122 4.66 -4.41 21.89
N TRP A 123 5.32 -5.57 21.73
CA TRP A 123 5.23 -6.69 22.64
C TRP A 123 6.34 -6.62 23.68
N GLU A 124 6.00 -6.36 24.94
CA GLU A 124 6.94 -6.17 26.04
C GLU A 124 6.45 -6.85 27.31
N ASP A 125 7.33 -7.59 27.99
CA ASP A 125 7.05 -8.27 29.26
C ASP A 125 5.73 -9.07 29.26
N GLY A 126 5.43 -9.75 28.15
CA GLY A 126 4.23 -10.59 28.01
C GLY A 126 2.93 -9.82 27.76
N ARG A 127 2.98 -8.52 27.43
CA ARG A 127 1.79 -7.71 27.14
C ARG A 127 2.01 -6.75 25.97
N LEU A 128 0.91 -6.22 25.42
CA LEU A 128 0.94 -5.12 24.47
C LEU A 128 1.10 -3.78 25.20
N VAL A 129 2.02 -2.95 24.70
CA VAL A 129 2.28 -1.60 25.22
C VAL A 129 2.17 -0.60 24.08
N GLU A 130 1.40 0.47 24.27
CA GLU A 130 1.30 1.56 23.30
C GLU A 130 2.54 2.46 23.32
N ARG A 131 3.01 2.87 22.15
CA ARG A 131 4.11 3.79 21.88
C ARG A 131 3.70 4.71 20.75
N GLY A 132 3.84 6.02 20.99
CA GLY A 132 3.60 7.07 20.00
C GLY A 132 4.80 7.34 19.12
#